data_AF-A0A2E6SS95-F1
#
_entry.id   AF-A0A2E6SS95-F1
#
_cell.length_a   1.000
_cell.length_b   1.000
_cell.length_c   1.000
_cell.angle_alpha   90.00
_cell.angle_beta   90.00
_cell.angle_gamma   90.00
#
_symmetry.space_group_name_H-M   'P 1'
#
loop_
_entity.id
_entity.type
_entity.pdbx_description
1 polymer ?
#
loop_
_entity_poly.entity_id
_entity_poly.type
_entity_poly.pdbx_seq_one_letter_code
_entity_poly.pdbx_strand_id
1 'polypeptide(L)' 'MMFDFEVGDFVRHPVRPDWGDGQVQSIIGQVVTVTFEEAGKQVIHTEHIALELVAEKTEQARNR' A
#
# COMPACT_ATOMS: atom_id res chain seq x y z
N MET A 1 -13.37 2.39 -9.75
CA MET A 1 -13.07 2.70 -8.34
C MET A 1 -11.85 3.61 -8.35
N MET A 2 -11.88 4.69 -7.57
CA MET A 2 -10.73 5.56 -7.36
C MET A 2 -10.05 5.03 -6.10
N PHE A 3 -8.79 4.61 -6.18
CA PHE A 3 -7.98 4.37 -4.98
C PHE A 3 -7.51 5.72 -4.46
N ASP A 4 -7.45 5.88 -3.13
CA ASP A 4 -6.88 7.08 -2.51
C ASP A 4 -5.33 7.09 -2.57
N PHE A 5 -4.73 6.05 -3.17
CA PHE A 5 -3.29 5.87 -3.31
C PHE A 5 -2.91 5.42 -4.72
N GLU A 6 -1.70 5.78 -5.14
CA GLU A 6 -1.10 5.43 -6.43
C GLU A 6 0.21 4.64 -6.25
N VAL A 7 0.87 4.31 -7.37
CA VAL A 7 2.16 3.61 -7.33
C VAL A 7 3.22 4.53 -6.73
N GLY A 8 3.96 4.03 -5.74
CA GLY A 8 4.95 4.80 -4.98
C GLY A 8 4.47 5.24 -3.60
N ASP A 9 3.15 5.29 -3.38
CA ASP A 9 2.57 5.62 -2.10
C ASP A 9 2.81 4.51 -1.07
N PHE A 10 2.80 4.90 0.20
CA PHE A 10 2.89 3.97 1.32
C PHE A 10 1.50 3.70 1.87
N VAL A 11 1.24 2.42 2.15
CA VAL A 11 -0.03 1.93 2.67
C VAL A 11 0.19 0.94 3.80
N ARG A 12 -0.82 0.78 4.66
CA ARG A 12 -0.83 -0.21 5.74
C ARG A 12 -1.98 -1.19 5.55
N HIS A 13 -1.73 -2.44 5.95
CA HIS A 13 -2.72 -3.49 5.91
C HIS A 13 -3.52 -3.52 7.23
N PRO A 14 -4.83 -3.21 7.24
CA PRO A 14 -5.59 -2.99 8.48
C PRO A 14 -5.68 -4.24 9.36
N VAL A 15 -5.71 -5.43 8.76
CA VAL A 15 -5.78 -6.72 9.49
C VAL A 15 -4.42 -7.39 9.69
N ARG A 16 -3.33 -6.77 9.22
CA ARG A 16 -1.94 -7.24 9.38
C ARG A 16 -1.02 -6.09 9.75
N PRO A 17 -1.25 -5.43 10.90
CA PRO A 17 -0.39 -4.32 11.34
C PRO A 17 1.06 -4.77 11.59
N ASP A 18 1.28 -6.07 11.83
CA ASP A 18 2.60 -6.67 11.99
C ASP A 18 3.47 -6.63 10.72
N TRP A 19 2.88 -6.39 9.55
CA TRP A 19 3.62 -6.31 8.29
C TRP A 19 4.37 -4.98 8.12
N GLY A 20 4.07 -3.98 8.97
CA GLY A 20 4.62 -2.64 8.86
C GLY A 20 3.97 -1.83 7.75
N ASP A 21 4.62 -0.75 7.33
CA ASP A 21 4.17 0.01 6.17
C ASP A 21 4.69 -0.66 4.90
N GLY A 22 3.94 -0.52 3.82
CA GLY A 22 4.33 -1.07 2.54
C GLY A 22 4.20 -0.09 1.41
N GLN A 23 5.15 -0.12 0.50
CA GLN A 23 5.12 0.71 -0.70
C GLN A 23 4.34 0.02 -1.81
N VAL A 24 3.39 0.72 -2.41
CA VAL A 24 2.64 0.24 -3.57
C VAL A 24 3.57 0.19 -4.78
N GLN A 25 3.79 -1.00 -5.34
CA GLN A 25 4.61 -1.21 -6.54
C GLN A 25 3.79 -1.25 -7.82
N SER A 26 2.55 -1.74 -7.77
CA SER A 26 1.67 -1.80 -8.95
C SER A 26 0.21 -1.90 -8.56
N ILE A 27 -0.66 -1.39 -9.43
CA ILE A 27 -2.12 -1.45 -9.31
C ILE A 27 -2.65 -2.00 -10.64
N ILE A 28 -3.24 -3.19 -10.63
CA ILE A 28 -3.81 -3.85 -11.80
C ILE A 28 -5.25 -4.19 -11.51
N GLY A 29 -6.17 -3.33 -11.95
CA GLY A 29 -7.59 -3.44 -11.60
C GLY A 29 -7.79 -3.31 -10.09
N GLN A 30 -8.23 -4.39 -9.43
CA GLN A 30 -8.40 -4.46 -7.97
C GLN A 30 -7.24 -5.17 -7.26
N VAL A 31 -6.22 -5.60 -7.99
CA VAL A 31 -5.06 -6.29 -7.43
C VAL A 31 -3.93 -5.30 -7.27
N VAL A 32 -3.49 -5.09 -6.04
CA VAL A 32 -2.43 -4.16 -5.68
C VAL A 32 -1.23 -4.95 -5.17
N THR A 33 -0.07 -4.75 -5.77
CA THR A 33 1.18 -5.33 -5.26
C THR A 33 1.85 -4.31 -4.34
N VAL A 34 2.10 -4.69 -3.10
CA VAL A 34 2.70 -3.85 -2.07
C VAL A 34 3.93 -4.56 -1.51
N THR A 35 5.03 -3.85 -1.33
CA THR A 35 6.20 -4.36 -0.59
C THR A 35 6.17 -3.81 0.82
N PHE A 36 5.81 -4.66 1.77
CA PHE A 36 5.78 -4.36 3.20
C PHE A 36 7.18 -4.52 3.82
N GLU A 37 7.49 -3.68 4.82
CA GLU A 37 8.79 -3.68 5.52
C GLU A 37 9.09 -5.04 6.18
N GLU A 38 8.13 -5.62 6.89
CA GLU A 38 8.36 -6.84 7.69
C GLU A 38 7.93 -8.12 6.95
N ALA A 39 6.94 -8.02 6.06
CA ALA A 39 6.35 -9.17 5.36
C ALA A 39 6.80 -9.32 3.89
N GLY A 40 7.61 -8.39 3.39
CA GLY A 40 8.08 -8.37 2.02
C GLY A 40 6.98 -8.10 1.00
N LYS A 41 7.19 -8.58 -0.25
CA LYS A 41 6.25 -8.33 -1.36
C LYS A 41 4.99 -9.17 -1.21
N GLN A 42 3.84 -8.51 -1.14
CA GLN A 42 2.53 -9.14 -1.08
C GLN A 42 1.57 -8.60 -2.13
N VAL A 43 0.65 -9.46 -2.54
CA VAL A 43 -0.40 -9.16 -3.51
C VAL A 43 -1.72 -9.07 -2.75
N ILE A 44 -2.34 -7.90 -2.78
CA ILE A 44 -3.54 -7.57 -2.03
C ILE A 44 -4.71 -7.41 -2.99
N HIS A 45 -5.79 -8.13 -2.71
CA HIS A 45 -7.05 -8.01 -3.43
C HIS A 45 -7.91 -6.95 -2.73
N THR A 46 -7.94 -5.75 -3.30
CA THR A 46 -8.67 -4.59 -2.74
C THR A 46 -10.20 -4.72 -2.79
N GLU A 47 -10.71 -5.73 -3.49
CA GLU A 47 -12.12 -6.14 -3.39
C GLU A 47 -12.51 -6.58 -1.98
N HIS A 48 -11.59 -7.19 -1.24
CA HIS A 48 -11.86 -7.74 0.08
C HIS A 48 -11.26 -6.90 1.20
N ILE A 49 -10.13 -6.22 0.93
CA ILE A 49 -9.36 -5.50 1.94
C ILE A 49 -8.99 -4.12 1.40
N ALA A 50 -9.57 -3.07 1.97
CA ALA A 50 -9.15 -1.70 1.69
C ALA A 50 -7.85 -1.39 2.44
N LEU A 51 -6.80 -1.01 1.71
CA LEU A 51 -5.53 -0.58 2.30
C LEU A 51 -5.63 0.86 2.78
N GLU A 52 -4.95 1.17 3.88
CA GLU A 52 -4.96 2.50 4.49
C GLU A 52 -3.75 3.30 4.02
N LEU A 53 -3.96 4.48 3.42
CA LEU A 53 -2.87 5.35 2.98
C LEU A 53 -2.09 5.88 4.18
N VAL A 54 -0.77 5.75 4.14
CA VAL A 54 0.17 6.34 5.09
C VAL A 54 0.66 7.66 4.49
N ALA A 55 -0.15 8.71 4.69
CA ALA A 55 0.10 10.04 4.11
C ALA A 55 1.49 10.60 4.46
N GLU A 56 1.94 10.41 5.71
CA GLU A 56 3.24 10.93 6.16
C GLU A 56 4.44 10.35 5.38
N LYS A 57 4.44 9.02 5.11
CA LYS A 57 5.51 8.39 4.32
C LYS A 57 5.38 8.73 2.84
N THR A 58 4.15 8.84 2.35
CA THR A 58 3.85 9.20 0.97
C THR A 58 4.34 10.61 0.62
N GLU A 59 4.08 11.58 1.49
CA GLU A 59 4.51 12.98 1.30
C GLU A 59 6.04 13.13 1.39
N GLN A 60 6.68 12.38 2.28
CA GLN A 60 8.15 12.32 2.36
C GLN A 60 8.78 11.73 1.10
N ALA A 61 8.19 10.68 0.52
CA ALA A 61 8.67 10.08 -0.72
C ALA A 61 8.52 11.05 -1.91
N ARG A 62 7.48 11.88 -1.90
CA ARG A 62 7.18 12.84 -2.98
C ARG A 62 8.00 14.13 -2.90
N ASN A 63 8.39 14.56 -1.70
CA ASN A 63 9.16 15.79 -1.47
C ASN A 63 10.69 15.57 -1.53
N ARG A 64 11.14 14.43 -2.08
CA ARG A 64 12.55 14.05 -2.24
C ARG A 64 12.87 13.85 -3.71
#